data_AF-A0A3C2AP78-F1
#
_entry.id   AF-A0A3C2AP78-F1
#
_cell.length_a   1.000
_cell.length_b   1.000
_cell.length_c   1.000
_cell.angle_alpha   90.00
_cell.angle_beta   90.00
_cell.angle_gamma   90.00
#
_symmetry.space_group_name_H-M   'P 1'
#
loop_
_entity.id
_entity.type
_entity.pdbx_description
1 polymer ?
#
loop_
_entity_poly.entity_id
_entity_poly.type
_entity_poly.pdbx_seq_one_letter_code
_entity_poly.pdbx_strand_id
1 'polypeptide(L)'
;MAQYQLLNTTDFVTTLEKESIINFLMANLEEYQDSRDNVSRAVEYALSKFPHQGGFVLIARKDEEIIGICVVNRTNFEGYFAENIIAFLAICSEERRTGVATDLLKQVMVYSKGSIAARLKPDEKIADLFRKSGFRQDAHEFILKR
;
A
#
# COMPACT_ATOMS: atom_id res chain seq x y z
N MET A 1 10.15 -7.76 17.90
CA MET A 1 10.62 -6.94 16.75
C MET A 1 9.61 -7.09 15.64
N ALA A 2 9.38 -6.05 14.82
CA ALA A 2 8.49 -6.16 13.68
C ALA A 2 9.07 -7.09 12.61
N GLN A 3 8.25 -7.98 12.08
CA GLN A 3 8.57 -8.85 10.95
C GLN A 3 7.78 -8.38 9.73
N TYR A 4 8.37 -8.49 8.54
CA TYR A 4 7.76 -8.03 7.29
C TYR A 4 7.53 -9.21 6.35
N GLN A 5 6.29 -9.39 5.95
CA GLN A 5 5.84 -10.44 5.03
C GLN A 5 5.42 -9.80 3.71
N LEU A 6 5.88 -10.37 2.60
CA LEU A 6 5.44 -10.01 1.25
C LEU A 6 4.44 -11.06 0.77
N LEU A 7 3.27 -10.62 0.30
CA LEU A 7 2.31 -11.43 -0.44
C LEU A 7 2.18 -10.88 -1.86
N ASN A 8 2.32 -11.72 -2.87
CA ASN A 8 2.23 -11.33 -4.27
C ASN A 8 1.42 -12.36 -5.09
N THR A 9 1.47 -12.23 -6.41
CA THR A 9 0.69 -13.05 -7.35
C THR A 9 1.09 -14.53 -7.38
N THR A 10 2.26 -14.90 -6.85
CA THR A 10 2.71 -16.30 -6.77
C THR A 10 2.24 -16.99 -5.50
N ASP A 11 1.85 -16.23 -4.48
CA ASP A 11 1.41 -16.76 -3.20
C ASP A 11 -0.02 -17.31 -3.26
N PHE A 12 -0.32 -18.24 -2.35
CA PHE A 12 -1.67 -18.72 -2.12
C PHE A 12 -2.25 -18.01 -0.90
N VAL A 13 -2.98 -16.92 -1.15
CA VAL A 13 -3.62 -16.11 -0.10
C VAL A 13 -5.08 -16.52 0.02
N THR A 14 -5.47 -16.99 1.20
CA THR A 14 -6.83 -17.45 1.47
C THR A 14 -7.83 -16.29 1.52
N THR A 15 -9.12 -16.58 1.33
CA THR A 15 -10.18 -15.57 1.52
C THR A 15 -10.15 -14.96 2.92
N LEU A 16 -9.91 -15.78 3.95
CA LEU A 16 -9.83 -15.30 5.33
C LEU A 16 -8.66 -14.31 5.53
N GLU A 17 -7.51 -14.61 4.94
CA GLU A 17 -6.34 -13.73 5.03
C GLU A 17 -6.54 -12.40 4.30
N LYS A 18 -7.18 -12.44 3.12
CA LYS A 18 -7.60 -11.20 2.41
C LYS A 18 -8.57 -10.38 3.26
N GLU A 19 -9.57 -11.02 3.87
CA GLU A 19 -10.51 -10.35 4.76
C GLU A 19 -9.81 -9.74 5.99
N SER A 20 -8.81 -10.41 6.57
CA SER A 20 -7.99 -9.85 7.65
C SER A 20 -7.23 -8.61 7.22
N ILE A 21 -6.64 -8.63 6.01
CA ILE A 21 -5.95 -7.46 5.41
C ILE A 21 -6.94 -6.30 5.22
N ILE A 22 -8.09 -6.57 4.61
CA ILE A 22 -9.13 -5.56 4.34
C ILE A 22 -9.64 -4.97 5.66
N ASN A 23 -9.94 -5.81 6.65
CA ASN A 23 -10.41 -5.35 7.97
C ASN A 23 -9.38 -4.48 8.67
N PHE A 24 -8.11 -4.85 8.64
CA PHE A 24 -7.03 -4.03 9.19
C PHE A 24 -6.96 -2.65 8.51
N LEU A 25 -7.01 -2.61 7.18
CA LEU A 25 -6.99 -1.36 6.42
C LEU A 25 -8.20 -0.47 6.77
N MET A 26 -9.41 -1.05 6.79
CA MET A 26 -10.64 -0.31 7.13
C MET A 26 -10.60 0.28 8.54
N ALA A 27 -9.98 -0.42 9.49
CA ALA A 27 -9.83 0.07 10.87
C ALA A 27 -8.76 1.17 11.02
N ASN A 28 -7.70 1.14 10.20
CA ASN A 28 -6.49 1.97 10.43
C ASN A 28 -6.26 3.08 9.40
N LEU A 29 -7.08 3.18 8.35
CA LEU A 29 -6.98 4.27 7.36
C LEU A 29 -7.48 5.61 7.91
N GLU A 30 -8.26 5.65 8.99
CA GLU A 30 -8.78 6.88 9.63
C GLU A 30 -9.34 7.91 8.62
N GLU A 31 -8.73 9.10 8.49
CA GLU A 31 -9.17 10.17 7.59
C GLU A 31 -8.91 9.87 6.09
N TYR A 32 -8.15 8.80 5.81
CA TYR A 32 -7.87 8.27 4.48
C TYR A 32 -8.79 7.09 4.12
N GLN A 33 -9.86 6.88 4.90
CA GLN A 33 -10.86 5.86 4.60
C GLN A 33 -11.40 6.00 3.18
N ASP A 34 -11.48 4.86 2.52
CA ASP A 34 -12.19 4.67 1.27
C ASP A 34 -13.29 3.61 1.50
N SER A 35 -14.15 3.38 0.51
CA SER A 35 -15.15 2.33 0.60
C SER A 35 -14.49 0.95 0.74
N ARG A 36 -15.11 0.06 1.51
CA ARG A 36 -14.64 -1.34 1.63
C ARG A 36 -14.47 -2.00 0.26
N ASP A 37 -15.34 -1.67 -0.69
CA ASP A 37 -15.26 -2.15 -2.06
C ASP A 37 -13.99 -1.68 -2.79
N ASN A 38 -13.63 -0.39 -2.67
CA ASN A 38 -12.37 0.13 -3.23
C ASN A 38 -11.14 -0.53 -2.60
N VAL A 39 -11.14 -0.70 -1.27
CA VAL A 39 -10.05 -1.38 -0.54
C VAL A 39 -9.93 -2.84 -0.98
N SER A 40 -11.05 -3.56 -1.03
CA SER A 40 -11.11 -4.95 -1.49
C SER A 40 -10.56 -5.08 -2.91
N ARG A 41 -11.00 -4.23 -3.83
CA ARG A 41 -10.52 -4.24 -5.22
C ARG A 41 -9.02 -4.01 -5.33
N ALA A 42 -8.44 -3.12 -4.53
CA ALA A 42 -6.99 -2.89 -4.54
C ALA A 42 -6.21 -4.10 -4.03
N VAL A 43 -6.67 -4.73 -2.94
CA VAL A 43 -6.06 -5.95 -2.37
C VAL A 43 -6.16 -7.12 -3.35
N GLU A 44 -7.34 -7.33 -3.93
CA GLU A 44 -7.57 -8.37 -4.94
C GLU A 44 -6.73 -8.14 -6.19
N TYR A 45 -6.64 -6.91 -6.68
CA TYR A 45 -5.80 -6.57 -7.83
C TYR A 45 -4.32 -6.86 -7.55
N ALA A 46 -3.81 -6.48 -6.36
CA ALA A 46 -2.41 -6.69 -5.99
C ALA A 46 -2.03 -8.17 -5.98
N LEU A 47 -2.96 -9.04 -5.56
CA LEU A 47 -2.79 -10.48 -5.42
C LEU A 47 -3.35 -11.28 -6.62
N SER A 48 -3.78 -10.58 -7.67
CA SER A 48 -4.44 -11.19 -8.82
C SER A 48 -3.45 -11.98 -9.67
N LYS A 49 -3.89 -13.15 -10.15
CA LYS A 49 -3.14 -13.98 -11.12
C LYS A 49 -3.53 -13.68 -12.56
N PHE A 50 -4.46 -12.76 -12.80
CA PHE A 50 -4.88 -12.40 -14.14
C PHE A 50 -3.79 -11.60 -14.86
N PRO A 51 -3.60 -11.81 -16.18
CA PRO A 51 -2.66 -11.02 -16.97
C PRO A 51 -2.90 -9.52 -16.79
N HIS A 52 -1.81 -8.76 -16.71
CA HIS A 52 -1.82 -7.29 -16.54
C HIS A 52 -2.42 -6.78 -15.22
N GLN A 53 -2.80 -7.66 -14.29
CA GLN A 53 -3.08 -7.32 -12.91
C GLN A 53 -1.94 -7.81 -12.02
N GLY A 54 -1.78 -7.20 -10.84
CA GLY A 54 -0.81 -7.64 -9.86
C GLY A 54 -0.21 -6.50 -9.06
N GLY A 55 0.94 -6.78 -8.49
CA GLY A 55 1.57 -5.96 -7.47
C GLY A 55 1.87 -6.85 -6.27
N PHE A 56 1.70 -6.29 -5.08
CA PHE A 56 1.93 -7.03 -3.83
C PHE A 56 1.31 -6.31 -2.63
N VAL A 57 1.16 -7.05 -1.54
CA VAL A 57 0.80 -6.56 -0.22
C VAL A 57 1.97 -6.83 0.72
N LEU A 58 2.47 -5.79 1.38
CA LEU A 58 3.42 -5.92 2.48
C LEU A 58 2.68 -5.84 3.80
N ILE A 59 2.95 -6.78 4.70
CA ILE A 59 2.36 -6.88 6.02
C ILE A 59 3.48 -6.79 7.05
N ALA A 60 3.38 -5.82 7.96
CA ALA A 60 4.20 -5.76 9.16
C ALA A 60 3.46 -6.47 10.29
N ARG A 61 4.11 -7.44 10.93
CA ARG A 61 3.60 -8.17 12.09
C ARG A 61 4.47 -7.99 13.32
N LYS A 62 3.85 -7.98 14.49
CA LYS A 62 4.54 -8.04 15.79
C LYS A 62 3.72 -8.94 16.69
N ASP A 63 4.36 -9.98 17.24
CA ASP A 63 3.71 -10.98 18.08
C ASP A 63 2.47 -11.60 17.40
N GLU A 64 2.60 -11.95 16.12
CA GLU A 64 1.54 -12.44 15.21
C GLU A 64 0.45 -11.43 14.81
N GLU A 65 0.36 -10.28 15.47
CA GLU A 65 -0.61 -9.24 15.17
C GLU A 65 -0.16 -8.37 13.99
N ILE A 66 -1.10 -8.02 13.11
CA ILE A 66 -0.83 -7.08 12.03
C ILE A 66 -0.74 -5.68 12.63
N ILE A 67 0.41 -5.02 12.42
CA ILE A 67 0.67 -3.66 12.89
C ILE A 67 0.81 -2.64 11.76
N GLY A 68 0.91 -3.10 10.51
CA GLY A 68 0.95 -2.21 9.35
C GLY A 68 0.75 -2.97 8.04
N ILE A 69 0.14 -2.31 7.06
CA ILE A 69 -0.07 -2.87 5.72
C ILE A 69 0.24 -1.79 4.67
N CYS A 70 0.94 -2.19 3.61
CA CYS A 70 1.09 -1.41 2.38
C CYS A 70 0.62 -2.23 1.19
N VAL A 71 -0.37 -1.73 0.44
CA VAL A 71 -0.89 -2.34 -0.78
C VAL A 71 -0.31 -1.60 -1.98
N VAL A 72 0.35 -2.33 -2.87
CA VAL A 72 0.95 -1.80 -4.10
C VAL A 72 0.30 -2.48 -5.30
N ASN A 73 -0.25 -1.69 -6.22
CA ASN A 73 -0.78 -2.17 -7.49
C ASN A 73 0.20 -1.83 -8.62
N ARG A 74 0.48 -2.79 -9.50
CA ARG A 74 1.28 -2.56 -10.71
C ARG A 74 0.38 -2.02 -11.82
N THR A 75 0.71 -0.86 -12.39
CA THR A 75 -0.11 -0.19 -13.42
C THR A 75 0.23 -0.66 -14.84
N ASN A 76 1.46 -1.16 -15.04
CA ASN A 76 2.06 -1.42 -16.35
C ASN A 76 2.13 -0.18 -17.26
N PHE A 77 2.15 1.04 -16.71
CA PHE A 77 2.28 2.29 -17.46
C PHE A 77 3.74 2.71 -17.67
N GLU A 78 4.60 1.74 -17.96
CA GLU A 78 6.04 1.92 -18.21
C GLU A 78 6.28 3.06 -19.21
N GLY A 79 7.06 4.07 -18.81
CA GLY A 79 7.40 5.23 -19.65
C GLY A 79 6.31 6.30 -19.81
N TYR A 80 5.10 6.11 -19.27
CA TYR A 80 4.00 7.10 -19.33
C TYR A 80 3.59 7.62 -17.95
N PHE A 81 3.47 6.72 -16.96
CA PHE A 81 3.17 7.03 -15.56
C PHE A 81 3.99 6.11 -14.64
N ALA A 82 3.82 6.20 -13.33
CA ALA A 82 4.46 5.28 -12.41
C ALA A 82 3.99 3.83 -12.63
N GLU A 83 4.95 2.92 -12.74
CA GLU A 83 4.75 1.47 -12.92
C GLU A 83 4.07 0.82 -11.71
N ASN A 84 4.20 1.44 -10.54
CA ASN A 84 3.61 1.01 -9.29
C ASN A 84 2.84 2.16 -8.64
N ILE A 85 1.71 1.86 -8.03
CA ILE A 85 0.97 2.78 -7.18
C ILE A 85 0.84 2.17 -5.79
N ILE A 86 1.25 2.91 -4.76
CA ILE A 86 0.83 2.64 -3.37
C ILE A 86 -0.63 3.04 -3.27
N ALA A 87 -1.52 2.04 -3.28
CA ALA A 87 -2.96 2.24 -3.21
C ALA A 87 -3.41 2.55 -1.79
N PHE A 88 -2.85 1.83 -0.81
CA PHE A 88 -3.16 2.02 0.61
C PHE A 88 -1.91 1.80 1.46
N LEU A 89 -1.74 2.63 2.50
CA LEU A 89 -0.74 2.46 3.54
C LEU A 89 -1.42 2.79 4.87
N ALA A 90 -1.45 1.82 5.79
CA ALA A 90 -2.02 2.00 7.12
C ALA A 90 -1.13 1.37 8.18
N ILE A 91 -1.06 2.01 9.35
CA ILE A 91 -0.28 1.58 10.51
C ILE A 91 -1.19 1.63 11.73
N CYS A 92 -1.11 0.61 12.57
CA CYS A 92 -1.84 0.54 13.83
C CYS A 92 -1.50 1.75 14.70
N SER A 93 -2.49 2.29 15.41
CA SER A 93 -2.34 3.56 16.12
C SER A 93 -1.24 3.53 17.19
N GLU A 94 -1.08 2.38 17.82
CA GLU A 94 -0.13 2.01 18.87
C GLU A 94 1.31 1.93 18.33
N GLU A 95 1.48 1.68 17.04
CA GLU A 95 2.77 1.54 16.37
C GLU A 95 3.10 2.77 15.49
N ARG A 96 2.40 3.88 15.71
CA ARG A 96 2.76 5.15 15.07
C ARG A 96 4.08 5.67 15.61
N ARG A 97 4.87 6.28 14.72
CA ARG A 97 6.19 6.88 15.04
C ARG A 97 7.24 5.87 15.54
N THR A 98 7.00 4.55 15.43
CA THR A 98 8.00 3.51 15.74
C THR A 98 8.89 3.15 14.55
N GLY A 99 8.62 3.71 13.37
CA GLY A 99 9.42 3.49 12.15
C GLY A 99 8.82 2.48 11.17
N VAL A 100 7.74 1.78 11.53
CA VAL A 100 7.11 0.73 10.70
C VAL A 100 6.72 1.23 9.32
N ALA A 101 6.16 2.44 9.21
CA ALA A 101 5.79 3.03 7.92
C ALA A 101 7.00 3.25 7.01
N THR A 102 8.10 3.77 7.58
CA THR A 102 9.35 3.99 6.86
C THR A 102 9.94 2.68 6.36
N ASP A 103 9.90 1.63 7.18
CA ASP A 103 10.43 0.33 6.81
C ASP A 103 9.55 -0.37 5.76
N LEU A 104 8.22 -0.25 5.85
CA LEU A 104 7.32 -0.67 4.77
C LEU A 104 7.66 0.03 3.45
N LEU A 105 7.86 1.34 3.46
CA LEU A 105 8.24 2.10 2.25
C LEU A 105 9.62 1.66 1.71
N LYS A 106 10.59 1.34 2.58
CA LYS A 106 11.86 0.75 2.14
C LYS A 106 11.65 -0.59 1.43
N GLN A 107 10.80 -1.46 1.98
CA GLN A 107 10.49 -2.74 1.33
C GLN A 107 9.76 -2.52 0.00
N VAL A 108 8.85 -1.55 -0.09
CA VAL A 108 8.20 -1.16 -1.36
C VAL A 108 9.26 -0.80 -2.41
N MET A 109 10.26 0.02 -2.05
CA MET A 109 11.35 0.37 -2.98
C MET A 109 12.21 -0.82 -3.41
N VAL A 110 12.34 -1.86 -2.56
CA VAL A 110 13.10 -3.08 -2.88
C VAL A 110 12.32 -3.97 -3.87
N TYR A 111 11.01 -4.12 -3.67
CA TYR A 111 10.19 -5.06 -4.46
C TYR A 111 9.56 -4.43 -5.71
N SER A 112 9.46 -3.11 -5.77
CA SER A 112 8.98 -2.41 -6.95
C SER A 112 10.10 -2.22 -7.97
N LYS A 113 9.83 -2.64 -9.21
CA LYS A 113 10.64 -2.24 -10.37
C LYS A 113 10.02 -0.98 -10.98
N GLY A 114 10.86 -0.03 -11.36
CA GLY A 114 10.44 1.22 -11.97
C GLY A 114 9.86 2.23 -11.00
N SER A 115 9.16 3.22 -11.54
CA SER A 115 8.66 4.36 -10.76
C SER A 115 7.49 3.97 -9.84
N ILE A 116 7.39 4.66 -8.69
CA ILE A 116 6.35 4.43 -7.68
C ILE A 116 5.62 5.75 -7.43
N ALA A 117 4.30 5.75 -7.62
CA ALA A 117 3.43 6.85 -7.24
C ALA A 117 2.65 6.49 -5.97
N ALA A 118 2.21 7.53 -5.27
CA ALA A 118 1.25 7.40 -4.18
C ALA A 118 0.25 8.54 -4.31
N ARG A 119 -1.03 8.22 -4.51
CA ARG A 119 -2.10 9.23 -4.55
C ARG A 119 -2.77 9.27 -3.19
N LEU A 120 -2.13 9.99 -2.28
CA LEU A 120 -2.60 10.17 -0.90
C LEU A 120 -3.26 11.54 -0.81
N LYS A 121 -4.29 11.69 0.03
CA LYS A 121 -4.61 13.00 0.57
C LYS A 121 -3.46 13.32 1.54
N PRO A 122 -2.61 14.31 1.31
CA PRO A 122 -1.51 14.55 2.21
C PRO A 122 -2.04 15.30 3.44
N ASP A 123 -1.95 14.72 4.64
CA ASP A 123 -1.61 15.55 5.80
C ASP A 123 -0.10 15.86 5.76
N GLU A 124 0.34 16.84 6.56
CA GLU A 124 1.75 17.22 6.58
C GLU A 124 2.68 16.08 7.02
N LYS A 125 2.20 15.15 7.84
CA LYS A 125 3.01 14.06 8.41
C LYS A 125 3.28 12.96 7.38
N ILE A 126 2.26 12.54 6.64
CA ILE A 126 2.37 11.60 5.54
C ILE A 126 3.21 12.24 4.44
N ALA A 127 2.97 13.51 4.09
CA ALA A 127 3.81 14.20 3.11
C ALA A 127 5.29 14.19 3.50
N ASP A 128 5.62 14.44 4.78
CA ASP A 128 6.99 14.40 5.28
C ASP A 128 7.60 12.98 5.24
N LEU A 129 6.84 11.95 5.62
CA LEU A 129 7.26 10.54 5.51
C LEU A 129 7.65 10.18 4.07
N PHE A 130 6.82 10.55 3.10
CA PHE A 130 7.06 10.26 1.69
C PHE A 130 8.27 11.05 1.16
N ARG A 131 8.40 12.33 1.49
CA ARG A 131 9.57 13.15 1.11
C ARG A 131 10.87 12.56 1.67
N LYS A 132 10.89 12.17 2.94
CA LYS A 132 12.04 11.50 3.57
C LYS A 132 12.37 10.16 2.94
N SER A 133 11.38 9.49 2.35
CA SER A 133 11.53 8.24 1.61
C SER A 133 11.92 8.45 0.14
N GLY A 134 12.16 9.70 -0.29
CA GLY A 134 12.64 10.03 -1.64
C GLY A 134 11.55 10.41 -2.65
N PHE A 135 10.27 10.38 -2.25
CA PHE A 135 9.18 10.82 -3.12
C PHE A 135 9.21 12.34 -3.32
N ARG A 136 8.80 12.76 -4.51
CA ARG A 136 8.62 14.17 -4.87
C ARG A 136 7.16 14.42 -5.21
N GLN A 137 6.66 15.59 -4.85
CA GLN A 137 5.29 15.98 -5.16
C GLN A 137 5.19 16.38 -6.64
N ASP A 138 4.18 15.87 -7.33
CA ASP A 138 3.79 16.25 -8.69
C ASP A 138 2.42 16.95 -8.66
N ALA A 139 2.19 17.93 -9.55
CA ALA A 139 1.07 18.87 -9.49
C ALA A 139 0.13 18.80 -10.72
N HIS A 140 0.19 17.75 -11.53
CA HIS A 140 -0.33 17.77 -12.90
C HIS A 140 -1.64 16.99 -13.14
N GLU A 141 -2.43 16.70 -12.09
CA GLU A 141 -3.62 15.84 -12.21
C GLU A 141 -4.95 16.61 -12.15
N PHE A 142 -5.80 16.44 -13.17
CA PHE A 142 -7.21 16.86 -13.15
C PHE A 142 -8.10 15.62 -13.14
N ILE A 143 -9.01 15.53 -12.17
CA ILE A 143 -9.88 14.35 -11.99
C ILE A 143 -11.35 14.77 -12.13
N LEU A 144 -12.05 14.23 -13.12
CA LEU A 144 -13.51 14.31 -13.22
C LEU A 144 -14.14 13.08 -12.53
N LYS A 145 -14.87 13.30 -11.43
CA LYS A 145 -15.65 12.23 -10.79
C LYS A 145 -17.01 12.10 -11.49
N ARG A 146 -17.41 10.87 -11.81
CA ARG A 146 -18.70 10.53 -12.41
C ARG A 146 -19.40 9.48 -11.58
#